data_AF-A0A381WFL5-F1
#
_entry.id   AF-A0A381WFL5-F1
#
_cell.length_a   1.000
_cell.length_b   1.000
_cell.length_c   1.000
_cell.angle_alpha   90.00
_cell.angle_beta   90.00
_cell.angle_gamma   90.00
#
_symmetry.space_group_name_H-M   'P 1'
#
loop_
_entity.id
_entity.type
_entity.pdbx_description
1 polymer ?
#
loop_
_entity_poly.entity_id
_entity_poly.type
_entity_poly.pdbx_seq_one_letter_code
_entity_poly.pdbx_strand_id
1 'polypeptide(L)'
;VMAHNQVFRQCNSTLARRYRRLLRVTGTGDYADTARAAWGVANGKISKSTAILGPRRLADLYDLEVMGEDLQDQRHNPTTFLLVSR
;
A
#
# COMPACT_ATOMS: atom_id res chain seq x y z
N VAL A 1 -3.09 3.45 -8.58
CA VAL A 1 -2.68 3.02 -7.23
C VAL A 1 -1.67 1.89 -7.37
N MET A 2 -0.54 1.99 -6.68
CA MET A 2 0.54 1.00 -6.74
C MET A 2 0.64 0.26 -5.41
N ALA A 3 0.78 -1.07 -5.47
CA ALA A 3 0.93 -1.92 -4.28
C ALA A 3 1.50 -3.30 -4.66
N HIS A 4 1.84 -4.09 -3.64
CA HIS A 4 2.15 -5.51 -3.81
C HIS A 4 0.89 -6.31 -4.20
N ASN A 5 1.03 -7.42 -4.95
CA ASN A 5 -0.11 -8.21 -5.43
C ASN A 5 -1.00 -8.75 -4.29
N GLN A 6 -0.39 -9.07 -3.15
CA GLN A 6 -1.07 -9.58 -1.97
C GLN A 6 -2.03 -8.53 -1.39
N VAL A 7 -1.60 -7.27 -1.38
CA VAL A 7 -2.43 -6.14 -0.91
C VAL A 7 -3.64 -5.96 -1.81
N PHE A 8 -3.48 -6.07 -3.14
CA PHE A 8 -4.63 -5.99 -4.05
C PHE A 8 -5.63 -7.12 -3.85
N ARG A 9 -5.18 -8.34 -3.54
CA ARG A 9 -6.07 -9.45 -3.20
C ARG A 9 -6.80 -9.21 -1.89
N GLN A 10 -6.14 -8.61 -0.91
CA GLN A 10 -6.72 -8.28 0.39
C GLN A 10 -7.70 -7.10 0.35
N CYS A 11 -7.64 -6.23 -0.66
CA CYS A 11 -8.47 -5.02 -0.78
C CYS A 11 -9.37 -5.01 -2.03
N ASN A 12 -9.59 -6.15 -2.66
CA ASN A 12 -10.18 -6.26 -3.99
C ASN A 12 -11.60 -5.68 -4.06
N SER A 13 -12.48 -6.10 -3.15
CA SER A 13 -13.90 -5.73 -3.15
C SER A 13 -14.08 -4.25 -2.80
N THR A 14 -13.31 -3.76 -1.82
CA THR A 14 -13.36 -2.37 -1.37
C THR A 14 -12.84 -1.42 -2.45
N LEU A 15 -11.73 -1.76 -3.11
CA LEU A 15 -11.22 -0.98 -4.24
C LEU A 15 -12.18 -0.99 -5.43
N ALA A 16 -12.82 -2.12 -5.73
CA ALA A 16 -13.80 -2.21 -6.81
C ALA A 16 -15.05 -1.34 -6.54
N ARG A 17 -15.45 -1.20 -5.27
CA ARG A 17 -16.61 -0.41 -4.85
C ARG A 17 -16.31 1.08 -4.73
N ARG A 18 -15.24 1.46 -4.02
CA ARG A 18 -14.90 2.86 -3.70
C ARG A 18 -14.04 3.55 -4.75
N TYR A 19 -13.20 2.79 -5.46
CA TYR A 19 -12.14 3.34 -6.31
C TYR A 19 -12.09 2.66 -7.69
N ARG A 20 -13.26 2.35 -8.27
CA ARG A 20 -13.39 1.55 -9.51
C ARG A 20 -12.66 2.12 -10.73
N ARG A 21 -12.41 3.43 -10.74
CA ARG A 21 -11.71 4.15 -11.82
C ARG A 21 -10.18 4.14 -11.67
N LEU A 22 -9.64 3.73 -10.51
CA LEU A 22 -8.19 3.70 -10.30
C LEU A 22 -7.57 2.47 -10.96
N LEU A 23 -6.55 2.70 -11.78
CA LEU A 23 -5.69 1.64 -12.30
C LEU A 23 -4.92 1.01 -11.14
N ARG A 24 -4.89 -0.33 -11.09
CA ARG A 24 -4.12 -1.11 -10.13
C ARG A 24 -2.80 -1.52 -10.78
N VAL A 25 -1.69 -1.06 -10.22
CA VAL A 25 -0.36 -1.30 -10.75
C VAL A 25 0.44 -2.10 -9.72
N THR A 26 0.91 -3.28 -10.08
CA THR A 26 1.82 -4.03 -9.22
C THR A 26 3.21 -3.43 -9.31
N GLY A 27 3.81 -3.10 -8.18
CA GLY A 27 5.19 -2.62 -8.14
C GLY A 27 6.19 -3.68 -8.63
N THR A 28 7.28 -3.26 -9.26
CA THR A 28 8.35 -4.14 -9.75
C THR A 28 9.71 -3.68 -9.21
N GLY A 29 10.70 -4.58 -9.18
CA GLY A 29 12.02 -4.30 -8.60
C GLY A 29 11.90 -3.83 -7.15
N ASP A 30 12.61 -2.75 -6.80
CA ASP A 30 12.57 -2.15 -5.46
C ASP A 30 11.17 -1.71 -5.04
N TYR A 31 10.31 -1.32 -5.98
CA TYR A 31 8.96 -0.84 -5.68
C TYR A 31 7.93 -1.97 -5.51
N ALA A 32 8.35 -3.24 -5.61
CA ALA A 32 7.51 -4.36 -5.16
C ALA A 32 7.27 -4.30 -3.64
N ASP A 33 8.23 -3.75 -2.89
CA ASP A 33 8.06 -3.42 -1.48
C ASP A 33 7.23 -2.14 -1.31
N THR A 34 6.25 -2.20 -0.40
CA THR A 34 5.29 -1.10 -0.22
C THR A 34 5.93 0.12 0.43
N ALA A 35 6.89 -0.05 1.34
CA ALA A 35 7.57 1.06 1.97
C ALA A 35 8.51 1.77 0.99
N ARG A 36 9.20 1.02 0.12
CA ARG A 36 10.00 1.57 -0.99
C ARG A 36 9.14 2.32 -2.01
N ALA A 37 7.95 1.81 -2.33
CA ALA A 37 7.02 2.52 -3.21
C ALA A 37 6.54 3.86 -2.59
N ALA A 38 6.21 3.87 -1.29
CA ALA A 38 5.85 5.10 -0.58
C ALA A 38 7.00 6.13 -0.57
N TRP A 39 8.22 5.68 -0.26
CA TRP A 39 9.42 6.51 -0.38
C TRP A 39 9.59 7.08 -1.80
N GLY A 40 9.35 6.26 -2.83
CA GLY A 40 9.44 6.65 -4.23
C GLY A 40 8.47 7.77 -4.61
N VAL A 41 7.22 7.72 -4.10
CA VAL A 41 6.25 8.81 -4.30
C VAL A 41 6.70 10.08 -3.58
N ALA A 42 7.10 9.97 -2.31
CA ALA A 42 7.55 11.12 -1.51
C ALA A 42 8.76 11.83 -2.13
N ASN A 43 9.70 11.08 -2.71
CA ASN A 43 10.93 11.62 -3.32
C ASN A 43 10.78 11.92 -4.83
N GLY A 44 9.56 11.88 -5.38
CA GLY A 44 9.29 12.19 -6.78
C GLY A 44 9.90 11.20 -7.79
N LYS A 45 10.29 10.00 -7.34
CA LYS A 45 10.75 8.89 -8.22
C LYS A 45 9.58 8.16 -8.86
N ILE A 46 8.41 8.22 -8.25
CA ILE A 46 7.13 7.78 -8.79
C ILE A 46 6.26 9.02 -8.99
N SER A 47 5.44 9.02 -10.05
CA SER A 47 4.51 10.12 -10.33
C SER A 47 3.67 10.48 -9.12
N LYS A 48 3.53 11.78 -8.82
CA LYS A 48 2.67 12.31 -7.73
C LYS A 48 1.19 11.96 -7.90
N SER A 49 0.75 11.59 -9.11
CA SER A 49 -0.61 11.07 -9.35
C SER A 49 -0.80 9.61 -8.89
N THR A 50 0.25 8.96 -8.39
CA THR A 50 0.21 7.58 -7.91
C THR A 50 -0.04 7.53 -6.41
N ALA A 51 -1.20 7.03 -6.01
CA ALA A 51 -1.44 6.62 -4.62
C ALA A 51 -0.77 5.26 -4.32
N ILE A 52 -0.34 5.05 -3.07
CA ILE A 52 0.18 3.79 -2.55
C ILE A 52 -0.83 3.17 -1.56
N LEU A 53 -0.94 1.84 -1.54
CA LEU A 53 -1.66 1.12 -0.47
C LEU A 53 -0.64 0.49 0.49
N GLY A 54 -0.70 0.88 1.77
CA GLY A 54 0.19 0.33 2.79
C GLY A 54 -0.27 0.68 4.20
N PRO A 55 0.52 0.32 5.23
CA PRO A 55 0.20 0.65 6.61
C PRO A 55 0.22 2.17 6.84
N ARG A 56 -0.69 2.66 7.68
CA ARG A 56 -0.86 4.10 8.00
C ARG A 56 0.45 4.79 8.40
N ARG A 57 1.34 4.09 9.11
CA ARG A 57 2.67 4.60 9.52
C ARG A 57 3.53 5.14 8.37
N LEU A 58 3.32 4.68 7.13
CA LEU A 58 4.06 5.21 5.96
C LEU A 58 3.72 6.67 5.66
N ALA A 59 2.50 7.11 5.99
CA ALA A 59 2.10 8.51 5.85
C ALA A 59 2.95 9.41 6.74
N ASP A 60 3.09 9.03 8.02
CA ASP A 60 3.92 9.77 8.98
C ASP A 60 5.41 9.70 8.61
N LEU A 61 5.89 8.55 8.16
CA LEU A 61 7.31 8.32 7.84
C LEU A 61 7.79 9.14 6.63
N TYR A 62 6.91 9.36 5.65
CA TYR A 62 7.26 9.97 4.37
C TYR A 62 6.47 11.25 4.06
N ASP A 63 5.78 11.82 5.05
CA ASP A 63 4.96 13.03 4.94
C ASP A 63 3.95 12.95 3.77
N LEU A 64 3.17 11.86 3.75
CA LEU A 64 2.16 11.61 2.72
C LEU A 64 0.73 11.79 3.28
N GLU A 65 -0.18 12.21 2.42
CA GLU A 65 -1.61 12.33 2.77
C GLU A 65 -2.32 10.96 2.74
N VAL A 66 -3.14 10.69 3.76
CA VAL A 66 -3.99 9.49 3.82
C VAL A 66 -5.30 9.72 3.07
N MET A 67 -5.40 9.18 1.86
CA MET A 67 -6.58 9.32 0.98
C MET A 67 -7.73 8.34 1.29
N GLY A 68 -7.48 7.35 2.15
CA GLY A 68 -8.46 6.34 2.51
C GLY A 68 -7.92 5.32 3.50
N GLU A 69 -8.78 4.88 4.41
CA GLU A 69 -8.45 3.97 5.51
C GLU A 69 -9.32 2.72 5.46
N ASP A 70 -8.88 1.68 6.18
CA ASP A 70 -9.54 0.38 6.34
C ASP A 70 -10.02 -0.23 5.01
N LEU A 71 -9.10 -0.28 4.04
CA LEU A 71 -9.38 -0.74 2.68
C LEU A 71 -9.38 -2.26 2.52
N GLN A 72 -8.92 -3.00 3.53
CA GLN A 72 -8.93 -4.45 3.57
C GLN A 72 -10.37 -4.99 3.55
N ASP A 73 -10.59 -6.04 2.77
CA ASP A 73 -11.87 -6.71 2.65
C ASP A 73 -12.22 -7.48 3.94
N GLN A 74 -11.21 -8.07 4.59
CA GLN A 74 -11.37 -8.77 5.86
C GLN A 74 -11.08 -7.84 7.04
N ARG A 75 -12.02 -7.74 7.99
CA ARG A 75 -11.82 -6.96 9.22
C ARG A 75 -10.73 -7.52 10.13
N HIS A 76 -10.47 -8.82 10.06
CA HIS A 76 -9.46 -9.51 10.86
C HIS A 76 -8.39 -10.09 9.94
N ASN A 77 -7.20 -9.49 9.93
CA ASN A 77 -6.05 -9.88 9.10
C ASN A 77 -4.76 -9.78 9.93
N PRO A 78 -4.59 -10.59 10.98
CA PRO A 78 -3.42 -10.51 11.85
C PRO A 78 -2.18 -11.02 11.14
N THR A 79 -1.02 -10.49 11.52
CA THR A 79 0.29 -11.04 11.15
C THR A 79 0.97 -11.52 12.42
N THR A 80 1.35 -12.79 12.46
CA THR A 80 2.12 -13.35 13.58
C THR A 80 3.61 -13.10 13.33
N PHE A 81 4.29 -12.55 14.33
CA PHE A 81 5.73 -12.32 14.30
C PHE A 81 6.42 -13.26 15.31
N LEU A 82 7.61 -13.73 14.98
CA LEU A 82 8.47 -14.47 15.90
C LEU A 82 9.67 -13.60 16.26
N LEU A 83 9.88 -13.35 17.56
CA LEU A 83 11.10 -12.74 18.06
C LEU A 83 12.12 -13.85 18.30
N VAL A 84 13.19 -13.86 17.52
CA VAL A 84 14.22 -14.91 17.56
C VAL A 84 15.56 -14.34 18.02
N SER A 85 16.22 -15.04 18.93
CA SER A 85 17.61 -14.79 19.34
C SER A 85 18.46 -16.04 19.10
N ARG A 86 19.79 -15.88 19.09
CA ARG A 86 20.72 -17.02 19.05
C ARG A 86 20.69 -17.80 20.36
#